data_AF-A0A956E6P6-F1
#
_entry.id   AF-A0A956E6P6-F1
#
_cell.length_a   1.000
_cell.length_b   1.000
_cell.length_c   1.000
_cell.angle_alpha   90.00
_cell.angle_beta   90.00
_cell.angle_gamma   90.00
#
_symmetry.space_group_name_H-M   'P 1'
#
loop_
_entity.id
_entity.type
_entity.pdbx_description
1 polymer ?
#
loop_
_entity_poly.entity_id
_entity_poly.type
_entity_poly.pdbx_seq_one_letter_code
_entity_poly.pdbx_strand_id
1 'polypeptide(L)'
;MGAAASIGGGHLQKPKVDIQLKATTRTEVEREDHVAWSLEIGHYDQLRGTALVPHLLVILLLPPKLEDSVQHTAEQLVLRRCAYWVTMTGMEAAPEGQKSRTVHVPKSQPFSPDGLREILSTVSRGELP
;
A
#
# COMPACT_ATOMS: atom_id res chain seq x y z
N MET A 1 -5.10 -23.04 22.81
CA MET A 1 -6.19 -23.68 22.04
C MET A 1 -7.37 -22.75 22.05
N GLY A 2 -7.83 -22.37 20.85
CA GLY A 2 -8.94 -21.44 20.65
C GLY A 2 -8.84 -20.89 19.24
N ALA A 3 -8.89 -21.77 18.23
CA ALA A 3 -9.05 -21.33 16.86
C ALA A 3 -10.45 -20.71 16.75
N ALA A 4 -10.52 -19.43 16.42
CA ALA A 4 -11.76 -18.81 15.99
C ALA A 4 -12.15 -19.48 14.67
N ALA A 5 -13.07 -20.44 14.72
CA ALA A 5 -13.68 -20.97 13.52
C ALA A 5 -14.50 -19.85 12.87
N SER A 6 -14.31 -19.61 11.59
CA SER A 6 -15.14 -18.69 10.81
C SER A 6 -16.54 -19.28 10.69
N ILE A 7 -17.44 -18.85 11.58
CA ILE A 7 -18.86 -19.20 11.50
C ILE A 7 -19.50 -18.26 10.49
N GLY A 8 -19.45 -18.64 9.21
CA GLY A 8 -20.20 -18.00 8.12
C GLY A 8 -19.33 -17.59 6.94
N GLY A 9 -19.51 -18.25 5.79
CA GLY A 9 -18.94 -17.86 4.50
C GLY A 9 -19.58 -16.61 3.89
N GLY A 10 -19.94 -15.63 4.73
CA GLY A 10 -20.50 -14.37 4.29
C GLY A 10 -19.40 -13.46 3.76
N HIS A 11 -19.65 -12.81 2.61
CA HIS A 11 -18.77 -11.79 2.09
C HIS A 11 -19.28 -10.41 2.54
N LEU A 12 -18.37 -9.51 2.93
CA LEU A 12 -18.72 -8.11 3.19
C LEU A 12 -19.23 -7.49 1.88
N GLN A 13 -20.48 -6.98 1.91
CA GLN A 13 -21.12 -6.35 0.75
C GLN A 13 -20.46 -5.04 0.31
N LYS A 14 -19.67 -4.42 1.20
CA LYS A 14 -18.99 -3.13 0.98
C LYS A 14 -17.57 -3.21 1.57
N PRO A 15 -16.66 -3.98 0.96
CA PRO A 15 -15.28 -4.03 1.43
C PRO A 15 -14.68 -2.61 1.36
N LYS A 16 -13.89 -2.26 2.37
CA LYS A 16 -13.23 -0.96 2.48
C LYS A 16 -11.76 -1.16 2.76
N VAL A 17 -10.93 -0.30 2.19
CA VAL A 17 -9.53 -0.15 2.52
C VAL A 17 -9.23 1.33 2.68
N ASP A 18 -8.38 1.64 3.65
CA ASP A 18 -7.90 2.99 3.87
C ASP A 18 -6.50 3.11 3.27
N ILE A 19 -6.27 4.14 2.47
CA ILE A 19 -5.04 4.28 1.68
C ILE A 19 -4.28 5.52 2.14
N GLN A 20 -3.05 5.32 2.58
CA GLN A 20 -2.05 6.37 2.63
C GLN A 20 -1.27 6.38 1.31
N LEU A 21 -1.66 7.27 0.40
CA LEU A 21 -0.93 7.49 -0.84
C LEU A 21 0.22 8.48 -0.63
N LYS A 22 1.39 8.17 -1.18
CA LYS A 22 2.52 9.09 -1.36
C LYS A 22 2.94 9.06 -2.82
N ALA A 23 3.42 10.19 -3.34
CA ALA A 23 4.02 10.28 -4.66
C ALA A 23 5.41 10.91 -4.55
N THR A 24 6.37 10.44 -5.35
CA THR A 24 7.76 10.91 -5.23
C THR A 24 8.54 10.83 -6.53
N THR A 25 9.38 11.82 -6.78
CA THR A 25 10.41 11.82 -7.83
C THR A 25 11.78 11.36 -7.31
N ARG A 26 11.87 11.06 -6.00
CA ARG A 26 13.08 10.58 -5.33
C ARG A 26 13.47 9.22 -5.88
N THR A 27 14.64 9.13 -6.48
CA THR A 27 15.16 7.87 -7.03
C THR A 27 15.88 7.06 -5.97
N GLU A 28 16.36 7.71 -4.91
CA GLU A 28 17.08 7.11 -3.79
C GLU A 28 16.19 6.26 -2.87
N VAL A 29 14.87 6.28 -3.03
CA VAL A 29 13.95 5.36 -2.35
C VAL A 29 13.66 4.12 -3.17
N GLU A 30 13.96 4.13 -4.47
CA GLU A 30 13.71 3.00 -5.35
C GLU A 30 14.86 1.99 -5.25
N ARG A 31 14.52 0.72 -5.05
CA ARG A 31 15.44 -0.43 -5.12
C ARG A 31 15.03 -1.33 -6.29
N GLU A 32 15.79 -2.39 -6.52
CA GLU A 32 15.53 -3.33 -7.62
C GLU A 32 14.15 -3.99 -7.48
N ASP A 33 13.84 -4.51 -6.29
CA ASP A 33 12.68 -5.34 -5.98
C ASP A 33 11.62 -4.63 -5.11
N HIS A 34 11.95 -3.48 -4.51
CA HIS A 34 11.04 -2.74 -3.64
C HIS A 34 11.26 -1.22 -3.67
N VAL A 35 10.37 -0.48 -3.00
CA VAL A 35 10.53 0.92 -2.66
C VAL A 35 10.74 1.03 -1.15
N ALA A 36 11.86 1.59 -0.72
CA ALA A 36 12.21 1.79 0.68
C ALA A 36 11.69 3.15 1.16
N TRP A 37 10.61 3.14 1.94
CA TRP A 37 9.94 4.36 2.40
C TRP A 37 10.05 4.52 3.92
N SER A 38 10.75 5.57 4.37
CA SER A 38 10.89 5.86 5.81
C SER A 38 9.71 6.70 6.32
N LEU A 39 9.10 6.23 7.40
CA LEU A 39 8.03 6.91 8.12
C LEU A 39 8.51 7.30 9.51
N GLU A 40 8.16 8.52 9.94
CA GLU A 40 8.27 8.92 11.35
C GLU A 40 7.52 7.91 12.23
N ILE A 41 8.09 7.58 13.39
CA ILE A 41 7.62 6.44 14.20
C ILE A 41 6.15 6.58 14.62
N GLY A 42 5.71 7.77 14.99
CA GLY A 42 4.30 8.01 15.35
C GLY A 42 3.33 7.77 14.18
N HIS A 43 3.74 8.09 12.94
CA HIS A 43 2.92 7.84 11.76
C HIS A 43 2.93 6.34 11.40
N TYR A 44 4.09 5.69 11.51
CA TYR A 44 4.20 4.24 11.35
C TYR A 44 3.27 3.51 12.31
N ASP A 45 3.31 3.85 13.60
CA ASP A 45 2.51 3.23 14.66
C ASP A 45 1.00 3.43 14.43
N GLN A 46 0.59 4.60 13.96
CA GLN A 46 -0.80 4.85 13.58
C GLN A 46 -1.25 3.94 12.43
N LEU A 47 -0.46 3.84 11.36
CA LEU A 47 -0.82 3.03 10.18
C LEU A 47 -0.83 1.53 10.49
N ARG A 48 0.10 1.04 11.32
CA ARG A 48 0.19 -0.39 11.63
C ARG A 48 -0.87 -0.87 12.61
N GLY A 49 -1.54 0.04 13.31
CA GLY A 49 -2.49 -0.29 14.38
C GLY A 49 -3.54 -1.30 13.91
N THR A 50 -3.96 -2.17 14.82
CA THR A 50 -5.04 -3.13 14.56
C THR A 50 -6.30 -2.36 14.17
N ALA A 51 -6.85 -2.64 12.99
CA ALA A 51 -7.99 -1.94 12.45
C ALA A 51 -8.95 -2.93 11.76
N LEU A 52 -10.26 -2.64 11.83
CA LEU A 52 -11.28 -3.39 11.09
C LEU A 52 -11.19 -3.13 9.58
N VAL A 53 -10.73 -1.94 9.20
CA VAL A 53 -10.46 -1.54 7.82
C VAL A 53 -8.94 -1.59 7.63
N PRO A 54 -8.41 -2.39 6.68
CA PRO A 54 -6.98 -2.45 6.45
C PRO A 54 -6.42 -1.12 5.95
N HIS A 55 -5.28 -0.70 6.51
CA HIS A 55 -4.49 0.43 6.05
C HIS A 55 -3.43 -0.05 5.06
N LEU A 56 -3.43 0.55 3.87
CA LEU A 56 -2.43 0.31 2.84
C LEU A 56 -1.51 1.53 2.71
N LEU A 57 -0.21 1.29 2.60
CA LEU A 57 0.74 2.30 2.16
C LEU A 57 0.94 2.12 0.65
N VAL A 58 0.63 3.15 -0.13
CA VAL A 58 0.79 3.16 -1.59
C VAL A 58 1.81 4.22 -1.97
N ILE A 59 2.83 3.82 -2.72
CA ILE A 59 3.88 4.73 -3.21
C ILE A 59 3.85 4.79 -4.73
N LEU A 60 3.48 5.95 -5.26
CA LEU A 60 3.59 6.29 -6.68
C LEU A 60 4.98 6.84 -6.97
N LEU A 61 5.74 6.13 -7.80
CA LEU A 61 6.98 6.67 -8.33
C LEU A 61 6.66 7.58 -9.50
N LEU A 62 7.30 8.75 -9.56
CA LEU A 62 7.16 9.72 -10.63
C LEU A 62 8.49 9.83 -11.40
N PRO A 63 8.46 10.21 -12.69
CA PRO A 63 9.69 10.57 -13.39
C PRO A 63 10.38 11.78 -12.75
N PRO A 64 11.70 11.99 -12.95
CA PRO A 64 12.43 13.11 -12.35
C PRO A 64 11.82 14.48 -12.65
N LYS A 65 11.24 14.64 -13.86
CA LYS A 65 10.50 15.83 -14.26
C LYS A 65 9.01 15.55 -14.20
N LEU A 66 8.28 16.31 -13.39
CA LEU A 66 6.85 16.10 -13.17
C LEU A 66 6.04 16.24 -14.47
N GLU A 67 6.45 17.13 -15.37
CA GLU A 67 5.85 17.33 -16.70
C GLU A 67 5.85 16.07 -17.57
N ASP A 68 6.77 15.13 -17.34
CA ASP A 68 6.80 13.85 -18.06
C ASP A 68 5.80 12.83 -17.49
N SER A 69 5.18 13.10 -16.34
CA SER A 69 4.34 12.12 -15.61
C SER A 69 3.05 11.79 -16.35
N VAL A 70 2.45 12.79 -17.00
CA VAL A 70 1.18 12.66 -17.71
C VAL A 70 1.34 13.26 -19.10
N GLN A 71 1.13 12.44 -20.12
CA GLN A 71 1.14 12.88 -21.50
C GLN A 71 -0.23 12.63 -22.10
N HIS A 72 -0.86 13.69 -22.62
CA HIS A 72 -2.15 13.63 -23.27
C HIS A 72 -2.01 14.01 -24.75
N THR A 73 -2.53 13.16 -25.61
CA THR A 73 -2.57 13.31 -27.08
C THR A 73 -3.98 12.97 -27.55
N ALA A 74 -4.31 13.24 -28.82
CA ALA A 74 -5.62 12.90 -29.36
C ALA A 74 -5.88 11.37 -29.37
N GLU A 75 -4.81 10.58 -29.40
CA GLU A 75 -4.86 9.12 -29.49
C GLU A 75 -4.85 8.43 -28.13
N GLN A 76 -4.20 9.03 -27.13
CA GLN A 76 -3.98 8.39 -25.83
C GLN A 76 -3.68 9.35 -24.68
N LEU A 77 -3.99 8.85 -23.48
CA LEU A 77 -3.53 9.35 -22.19
C LEU A 77 -2.50 8.37 -21.62
N VAL A 78 -1.26 8.81 -21.45
CA VAL A 78 -0.16 8.02 -20.87
C VAL A 78 0.17 8.55 -19.49
N LEU A 79 0.03 7.69 -18.48
CA LEU A 79 0.55 7.91 -17.14
C LEU A 79 1.87 7.14 -17.03
N ARG A 80 2.97 7.84 -16.82
CA ARG A 80 4.29 7.21 -16.71
C ARG A 80 4.51 6.73 -15.28
N ARG A 81 5.23 5.60 -15.17
CA ARG A 81 5.62 4.93 -13.92
C ARG A 81 4.42 4.27 -13.22
N CYS A 82 4.71 3.55 -12.13
CA CYS A 82 3.74 2.73 -11.42
C CYS A 82 3.69 3.10 -9.94
N ALA A 83 2.54 2.82 -9.34
CA ALA A 83 2.40 2.77 -7.89
C ALA A 83 2.53 1.32 -7.40
N TYR A 84 3.07 1.16 -6.20
CA TYR A 84 3.19 -0.11 -5.50
C TYR A 84 2.61 0.01 -4.11
N TRP A 85 2.19 -1.11 -3.53
CA TRP A 85 1.48 -1.08 -2.25
C TRP A 85 1.92 -2.19 -1.29
N VAL A 86 1.70 -1.96 0.01
CA VAL A 86 1.86 -2.94 1.08
C VAL A 86 0.82 -2.72 2.17
N THR A 87 0.41 -3.78 2.85
CA THR A 87 -0.48 -3.71 4.02
C THR A 87 0.29 -3.28 5.25
N MET A 88 -0.15 -2.20 5.88
CA MET A 88 0.45 -1.67 7.11
C MET A 88 -0.17 -2.31 8.36
N THR A 89 -1.50 -2.51 8.35
CA THR A 89 -2.24 -3.10 9.47
C THR A 89 -1.63 -4.43 9.89
N GLY A 90 -1.27 -4.55 11.17
CA GLY A 90 -0.73 -5.79 11.72
C GLY A 90 0.78 -5.99 11.51
N MET A 91 1.51 -5.06 10.89
CA MET A 91 2.98 -5.10 10.84
C MET A 91 3.60 -5.15 12.26
N GLU A 92 4.88 -5.46 12.42
CA GLU A 92 5.48 -5.48 13.76
C GLU A 92 5.68 -4.06 14.34
N ALA A 93 5.78 -3.93 15.67
CA ALA A 93 6.22 -2.67 16.27
C ALA A 93 7.69 -2.38 15.92
N ALA A 94 8.08 -1.12 15.79
CA ALA A 94 9.51 -0.81 15.61
C ALA A 94 10.29 -1.09 16.90
N PRO A 95 11.60 -1.36 16.82
CA PRO A 95 12.44 -1.42 18.00
C PRO A 95 12.35 -0.14 18.84
N GLU A 96 12.45 -0.28 20.16
CA GLU A 96 12.36 0.84 21.09
C GLU A 96 13.44 1.90 20.82
N GLY A 97 13.08 3.19 20.96
CA GLY A 97 13.99 4.31 20.74
C GLY A 97 14.21 4.74 19.29
N GLN A 98 13.61 4.04 18.32
CA GLN A 98 13.64 4.44 16.91
C GLN A 98 12.78 5.69 16.68
N LYS A 99 13.31 6.65 15.91
CA LYS A 99 12.55 7.84 15.47
C LYS A 99 11.77 7.60 14.19
N SER A 100 12.17 6.62 13.39
CA SER A 100 11.52 6.27 12.14
C SER A 100 11.66 4.78 11.85
N ARG A 101 10.78 4.28 10.98
CA ARG A 101 10.85 2.92 10.46
C ARG A 101 10.73 2.96 8.95
N THR A 102 11.62 2.21 8.30
CA THR A 102 11.57 2.00 6.85
C THR A 102 10.64 0.83 6.54
N VAL A 103 9.68 1.07 5.66
CA VAL A 103 8.78 0.07 5.09
C VAL A 103 9.28 -0.27 3.70
N HIS A 104 9.39 -1.56 3.39
CA HIS A 104 9.77 -2.04 2.07
C HIS A 104 8.50 -2.39 1.29
N VAL A 105 8.17 -1.58 0.29
CA VAL A 105 6.98 -1.75 -0.54
C VAL A 105 7.36 -2.55 -1.79
N PRO A 106 6.93 -3.81 -1.93
CA PRO A 106 7.43 -4.69 -2.99
C PRO A 106 6.93 -4.28 -4.37
N LYS A 107 7.81 -4.31 -5.37
CA LYS A 107 7.48 -4.02 -6.77
C LYS A 107 6.68 -5.13 -7.45
N SER A 108 6.64 -6.32 -6.85
CA SER A 108 5.75 -7.42 -7.25
C SER A 108 4.27 -7.13 -6.97
N GLN A 109 3.95 -6.08 -6.20
CA GLN A 109 2.59 -5.67 -5.85
C GLN A 109 2.24 -4.32 -6.50
N PRO A 110 1.97 -4.27 -7.81
CA PRO A 110 1.53 -3.05 -8.46
C PRO A 110 0.14 -2.65 -7.95
N PHE A 111 -0.06 -1.36 -7.70
CA PHE A 111 -1.36 -0.79 -7.36
C PHE A 111 -2.13 -0.51 -8.66
N SER A 112 -2.54 -1.59 -9.33
CA SER A 112 -3.25 -1.59 -10.61
C SER A 112 -4.75 -1.82 -10.42
N PRO A 113 -5.59 -1.62 -11.46
CA PRO A 113 -7.01 -1.98 -11.39
C PRO A 113 -7.25 -3.43 -10.99
N ASP A 114 -6.44 -4.37 -11.49
CA ASP A 114 -6.57 -5.79 -11.14
C ASP A 114 -6.12 -6.06 -9.70
N GLY A 115 -4.98 -5.50 -9.29
CA GLY A 115 -4.52 -5.59 -7.90
C GLY A 115 -5.53 -5.01 -6.92
N LEU A 116 -6.17 -3.88 -7.25
CA LEU A 116 -7.21 -3.29 -6.40
C LEU A 116 -8.46 -4.19 -6.29
N ARG A 117 -8.85 -4.88 -7.37
CA ARG A 117 -9.95 -5.87 -7.31
C ARG A 117 -9.60 -7.04 -6.42
N GLU A 118 -8.37 -7.55 -6.50
CA GLU A 118 -7.88 -8.62 -5.65
C GLU A 118 -7.86 -8.22 -4.17
N ILE A 119 -7.32 -7.03 -3.85
CA ILE A 119 -7.34 -6.44 -2.51
C ILE A 119 -8.78 -6.41 -1.96
N LEU A 120 -9.72 -5.84 -2.72
CA LEU A 120 -11.11 -5.72 -2.27
C LEU A 120 -11.82 -7.08 -2.15
N SER A 121 -11.48 -8.04 -3.02
CA SER A 121 -11.98 -9.41 -2.90
C SER A 121 -11.49 -10.08 -1.62
N THR A 122 -10.21 -9.94 -1.29
CA THR A 122 -9.61 -10.47 -0.05
C THR A 122 -10.24 -9.84 1.18
N VAL A 123 -10.38 -8.52 1.20
CA VAL A 123 -11.07 -7.82 2.28
C VAL A 123 -12.54 -8.24 2.39
N SER A 124 -13.21 -8.53 1.27
CA SER A 124 -14.60 -9.00 1.32
C SER A 124 -14.76 -10.34 2.04
N ARG A 125 -13.71 -11.16 2.11
CA ARG A 125 -13.68 -12.42 2.88
C ARG A 125 -13.28 -12.23 4.34
N GLY A 126 -13.00 -11.00 4.77
CA GLY A 126 -12.50 -10.69 6.11
C GLY A 126 -11.01 -11.00 6.30
N GLU A 127 -10.28 -11.19 5.21
CA GLU A 127 -8.84 -11.45 5.19
C GLU A 127 -8.06 -10.13 5.05
N LEU A 128 -6.84 -10.08 5.58
CA LEU A 128 -5.91 -8.98 5.30
C LEU A 128 -5.25 -9.21 3.94
N PRO A 129 -5.27 -8.22 3.03
CA PRO A 129 -4.62 -8.31 1.73
C PRO A 129 -3.09 -8.24 1.84
#